data_AF-A0A800IKF7-F1
#
_entry.id   AF-A0A800IKF7-F1
#
_cell.length_a   1.000
_cell.length_b   1.000
_cell.length_c   1.000
_cell.angle_alpha   90.00
_cell.angle_beta   90.00
_cell.angle_gamma   90.00
#
_symmetry.space_group_name_H-M   'P 1'
#
loop_
_entity.id
_entity.type
_entity.pdbx_description
1 polymer ?
#
loop_
_entity_poly.entity_id
_entity_poly.type
_entity_poly.pdbx_seq_one_letter_code
_entity_poly.pdbx_strand_id
1 'polypeptide(L)'
;MLQYDTLVRMLDDHVNTLLPRQVMDEKRADYGSFIHDGIAHPTSVSTLSTMGCAYVLEESAYYLSEEILARILAGTAFGRKIRRASGCFDLITTNFDSSPDTGFLVKAIAPVVRAARLVDDDGARQVAEVLGEIIRTAVPGMLKGGFHTPNHRWVLSAALSLSLELFPDMDGLEVVEQYLAETIDINADGEYTERSAGGYNAICNRSLRLAAEALNRPELLEPVRKNLDLSHHM
;
A
#
# COMPACT_ATOMS: atom_id res chain seq x y z
N MET A 1 13.41 -22.15 -3.69
CA MET A 1 13.09 -21.60 -2.35
C MET A 1 13.67 -20.19 -2.28
N LEU A 2 12.84 -19.19 -1.98
CA LEU A 2 13.32 -17.81 -1.79
C LEU A 2 14.13 -17.76 -0.49
N GLN A 3 15.34 -17.20 -0.54
CA GLN A 3 16.19 -16.98 0.64
C GLN A 3 16.07 -15.53 1.09
N TYR A 4 16.09 -15.29 2.39
CA TYR A 4 15.94 -13.95 2.98
C TYR A 4 16.96 -12.94 2.42
N ASP A 5 18.24 -13.27 2.40
CA ASP A 5 19.30 -12.40 1.86
C ASP A 5 19.07 -12.05 0.37
N THR A 6 18.45 -12.96 -0.39
CA THR A 6 18.08 -12.69 -1.77
C THR A 6 16.94 -11.67 -1.84
N LEU A 7 15.95 -11.74 -0.94
CA LEU A 7 14.87 -10.75 -0.87
C LEU A 7 15.39 -9.36 -0.47
N VAL A 8 16.34 -9.29 0.45
CA VAL A 8 16.98 -8.02 0.85
C VAL A 8 17.72 -7.39 -0.33
N ARG A 9 18.52 -8.16 -1.08
CA ARG A 9 19.18 -7.66 -2.30
C ARG A 9 18.18 -7.21 -3.36
N MET A 10 17.09 -7.94 -3.55
CA MET A 10 16.02 -7.54 -4.48
C MET A 10 15.35 -6.24 -4.06
N LEU A 11 15.20 -5.98 -2.76
CA LEU A 11 14.70 -4.69 -2.25
C LEU A 11 15.66 -3.56 -2.61
N ASP A 12 16.95 -3.73 -2.35
CA ASP A 12 17.97 -2.72 -2.65
C ASP A 12 18.12 -2.46 -4.16
N ASP A 13 18.11 -3.53 -4.97
CA ASP A 13 18.08 -3.43 -6.42
C ASP A 13 16.83 -2.66 -6.88
N HIS A 14 15.67 -2.92 -6.27
CA HIS A 14 14.45 -2.20 -6.62
C HIS A 14 14.56 -0.72 -6.26
N VAL A 15 15.10 -0.35 -5.09
CA VAL A 15 15.40 1.05 -4.74
C VAL A 15 16.28 1.69 -5.82
N ASN A 16 17.36 1.02 -6.24
CA ASN A 16 18.25 1.50 -7.30
C ASN A 16 17.53 1.75 -8.64
N THR A 17 16.51 0.95 -8.97
CA THR A 17 15.71 1.19 -10.19
C THR A 17 14.75 2.39 -10.06
N LEU A 18 14.38 2.77 -8.83
CA LEU A 18 13.39 3.82 -8.55
C LEU A 18 14.03 5.20 -8.37
N LEU A 19 15.23 5.27 -7.76
CA LEU A 19 15.97 6.52 -7.55
C LEU A 19 16.10 7.41 -8.81
N PRO A 20 16.48 6.89 -10.00
CA PRO A 20 16.59 7.71 -11.20
C PRO A 20 15.23 8.13 -11.79
N ARG A 21 14.13 7.51 -11.34
CA ARG A 21 12.77 7.84 -11.80
C ARG A 21 12.11 8.92 -10.95
N GLN A 22 12.65 9.22 -9.77
CA GLN A 22 12.11 10.26 -8.90
C GLN A 22 12.60 11.65 -9.34
N VAL A 23 11.66 12.60 -9.45
CA VAL A 23 11.97 13.99 -9.77
C VAL A 23 12.49 14.71 -8.52
N MET A 24 13.78 15.03 -8.48
CA MET A 24 14.41 15.77 -7.36
C MET A 24 14.80 17.21 -7.70
N ASP A 25 14.45 17.71 -8.87
CA ASP A 25 14.61 19.13 -9.20
C ASP A 25 13.48 19.95 -8.56
N GLU A 26 13.78 20.68 -7.50
CA GLU A 26 12.83 21.52 -6.75
C GLU A 26 12.13 22.59 -7.59
N LYS A 27 12.69 22.94 -8.76
CA LYS A 27 12.09 23.92 -9.67
C LYS A 27 10.97 23.33 -10.52
N ARG A 28 10.88 22.00 -10.62
CA ARG A 28 9.84 21.33 -11.40
C ARG A 28 8.52 21.29 -10.65
N ALA A 29 7.43 21.45 -11.40
CA ALA A 29 6.07 21.39 -10.84
C ALA A 29 5.72 20.00 -10.27
N ASP A 30 6.41 18.95 -10.72
CA ASP A 30 6.25 17.56 -10.29
C ASP A 30 7.39 17.06 -9.39
N TYR A 31 8.10 17.98 -8.71
CA TYR A 31 9.07 17.64 -7.67
C TYR A 31 8.49 16.62 -6.67
N GLY A 32 9.29 15.59 -6.37
CA GLY A 32 8.97 14.48 -5.48
C GLY A 32 8.26 13.30 -6.15
N SER A 33 7.66 13.50 -7.32
CA SER A 33 6.95 12.44 -8.05
C SER A 33 7.89 11.37 -8.61
N PHE A 34 7.33 10.21 -8.97
CA PHE A 34 8.03 9.19 -9.76
C PHE A 34 7.48 9.15 -11.17
N ILE A 35 8.37 9.23 -12.16
CA ILE A 35 8.00 9.19 -13.58
C ILE A 35 7.91 7.74 -14.04
N HIS A 36 6.74 7.36 -14.55
CA HIS A 36 6.50 6.10 -15.24
C HIS A 36 5.88 6.42 -16.60
N ASP A 37 6.41 5.80 -17.67
CA ASP A 37 5.98 6.05 -19.06
C ASP A 37 5.88 7.53 -19.44
N GLY A 38 6.80 8.35 -18.90
CA GLY A 38 6.89 9.78 -19.18
C GLY A 38 5.95 10.68 -18.37
N ILE A 39 5.14 10.13 -17.45
CA ILE A 39 4.16 10.88 -16.67
C ILE A 39 4.37 10.68 -15.16
N ALA A 40 4.13 11.74 -14.38
CA ALA A 40 4.05 11.69 -12.93
C ALA A 40 2.67 11.18 -12.50
N HIS A 41 2.58 9.91 -12.11
CA HIS A 41 1.30 9.32 -11.67
C HIS A 41 1.01 9.67 -10.20
N PRO A 42 -0.17 10.19 -9.84
CA PRO A 42 -0.57 10.45 -8.44
C PRO A 42 -0.41 9.23 -7.52
N THR A 43 -0.80 8.05 -8.00
CA THR A 43 -0.68 6.78 -7.26
C THR A 43 0.76 6.31 -7.08
N SER A 44 1.74 6.92 -7.76
CA SER A 44 3.16 6.58 -7.60
C SER A 44 3.71 6.86 -6.21
N VAL A 45 2.98 7.59 -5.36
CA VAL A 45 3.27 7.69 -3.92
C VAL A 45 3.36 6.30 -3.26
N SER A 46 2.68 5.28 -3.80
CA SER A 46 2.84 3.89 -3.32
C SER A 46 4.27 3.36 -3.45
N THR A 47 5.08 3.88 -4.38
CA THR A 47 6.50 3.54 -4.54
C THR A 47 7.32 3.85 -3.30
N LEU A 48 6.86 4.78 -2.45
CA LEU A 48 7.46 5.06 -1.16
C LEU A 48 7.44 3.87 -0.21
N SER A 49 6.58 2.87 -0.44
CA SER A 49 6.63 1.64 0.36
C SER A 49 7.98 0.92 0.22
N THR A 50 8.54 0.88 -0.99
CA THR A 50 9.85 0.26 -1.23
C THR A 50 10.96 1.04 -0.54
N MET A 51 10.98 2.36 -0.72
CA MET A 51 11.97 3.25 -0.08
C MET A 51 11.89 3.14 1.44
N GLY A 52 10.68 3.19 1.99
CA GLY A 52 10.44 3.08 3.41
C GLY A 52 10.80 1.72 3.99
N CYS A 53 10.52 0.62 3.30
CA CYS A 53 10.99 -0.71 3.70
C CYS A 53 12.51 -0.77 3.77
N ALA A 54 13.22 -0.26 2.75
CA ALA A 54 14.68 -0.25 2.72
C ALA A 54 15.27 0.64 3.83
N TYR A 55 14.61 1.75 4.13
CA TYR A 55 15.03 2.67 5.19
C TYR A 55 14.96 2.04 6.59
N VAL A 56 13.95 1.21 6.87
CA VAL A 56 13.69 0.65 8.22
C VAL A 56 14.23 -0.76 8.44
N LEU A 57 14.76 -1.41 7.40
CA LEU A 57 15.27 -2.78 7.46
C LEU A 57 16.78 -2.80 7.67
N GLU A 58 17.25 -3.32 8.80
CA GLU A 58 18.66 -3.28 9.23
C GLU A 58 19.63 -3.88 8.20
N GLU A 59 19.22 -4.93 7.50
CA GLU A 59 20.07 -5.63 6.52
C GLU A 59 20.11 -4.96 5.14
N SER A 60 19.25 -3.98 4.88
CA SER A 60 19.27 -3.21 3.64
C SER A 60 20.50 -2.31 3.57
N ALA A 61 21.08 -2.16 2.37
CA ALA A 61 22.13 -1.17 2.12
C ALA A 61 21.68 0.29 2.35
N TYR A 62 20.37 0.51 2.51
CA TYR A 62 19.76 1.82 2.72
C TYR A 62 19.22 2.04 4.13
N TYR A 63 19.52 1.15 5.08
CA TYR A 63 19.08 1.29 6.46
C TYR A 63 19.49 2.65 7.02
N LEU A 64 18.50 3.42 7.51
CA LEU A 64 18.66 4.77 8.06
C LEU A 64 19.37 5.78 7.13
N SER A 65 19.35 5.54 5.81
CA SER A 65 20.01 6.40 4.82
C SER A 65 19.37 7.79 4.75
N GLU A 66 20.17 8.84 4.97
CA GLU A 66 19.74 10.24 4.80
C GLU A 66 19.21 10.54 3.39
N GLU A 67 19.81 9.94 2.35
CA GLU A 67 19.31 10.08 0.98
C GLU A 67 17.89 9.51 0.88
N ILE A 68 17.66 8.29 1.36
CA ILE A 68 16.35 7.66 1.28
C ILE A 68 15.31 8.42 2.10
N LEU A 69 15.68 8.94 3.27
CA LEU A 69 14.81 9.83 4.03
C LEU A 69 14.40 11.06 3.21
N ALA A 70 15.36 11.77 2.60
CA ALA A 70 15.08 12.93 1.76
C ALA A 70 14.15 12.59 0.57
N ARG A 71 14.33 11.40 -0.03
CA ARG A 71 13.49 10.87 -1.12
C ARG A 71 12.05 10.62 -0.66
N ILE A 72 11.88 10.04 0.54
CA ILE A 72 10.55 9.81 1.14
C ILE A 72 9.86 11.15 1.46
N LEU A 73 10.59 12.10 2.03
CA LEU A 73 10.05 13.44 2.34
C LEU A 73 9.60 14.17 1.07
N ALA A 74 10.40 14.13 -0.01
CA ALA A 74 10.02 14.71 -1.29
C ALA A 74 8.77 14.04 -1.88
N GLY A 75 8.71 12.70 -1.88
CA GLY A 75 7.56 11.97 -2.40
C GLY A 75 6.27 12.20 -1.61
N THR A 76 6.34 12.33 -0.29
CA THR A 76 5.17 12.69 0.52
C THR A 76 4.74 14.13 0.31
N ALA A 77 5.67 15.06 0.12
CA ALA A 77 5.35 16.44 -0.26
C ALA A 77 4.60 16.51 -1.60
N PHE A 78 5.03 15.72 -2.59
CA PHE A 78 4.28 15.56 -3.84
C PHE A 78 2.87 15.00 -3.59
N GLY A 79 2.76 13.92 -2.80
CA GLY A 79 1.48 13.32 -2.46
C GLY A 79 0.48 14.29 -1.82
N ARG A 80 0.94 15.14 -0.87
CA ARG A 80 0.12 16.19 -0.25
C ARG A 80 -0.37 17.23 -1.25
N LYS A 81 0.47 17.60 -2.22
CA LYS A 81 0.16 18.60 -3.23
C LYS A 81 -0.94 18.13 -4.19
N ILE A 82 -0.94 16.84 -4.52
CA ILE A 82 -1.75 16.29 -5.62
C ILE A 82 -2.98 15.50 -5.16
N ARG A 83 -3.08 15.12 -3.88
CA ARG A 83 -4.30 14.50 -3.35
C ARG A 83 -5.52 15.40 -3.56
N ARG A 84 -6.68 14.78 -3.74
CA ARG A 84 -7.96 15.48 -3.87
C ARG A 84 -8.47 15.96 -2.51
N ALA A 85 -9.49 16.81 -2.54
CA ALA A 85 -10.13 17.32 -1.32
C ALA A 85 -10.74 16.21 -0.44
N SER A 86 -11.15 15.09 -1.05
CA SER A 86 -11.62 13.89 -0.34
C SER A 86 -10.49 13.18 0.44
N GLY A 87 -9.23 13.44 0.09
CA GLY A 87 -8.07 12.67 0.50
C GLY A 87 -7.61 11.60 -0.51
N CYS A 88 -8.44 11.26 -1.50
CA CYS A 88 -8.11 10.26 -2.50
C CYS A 88 -7.13 10.76 -3.57
N PHE A 89 -6.57 9.81 -4.30
CA PHE A 89 -5.66 10.00 -5.42
C PHE A 89 -6.35 9.59 -6.72
N ASP A 90 -5.94 10.21 -7.82
CA ASP A 90 -6.40 9.82 -9.16
C ASP A 90 -5.54 8.68 -9.72
N LEU A 91 -6.19 7.71 -10.35
CA LEU A 91 -5.59 6.99 -11.46
C LEU A 91 -5.88 7.76 -12.74
N ILE A 92 -4.93 8.61 -13.14
CA ILE A 92 -5.09 9.59 -14.23
C ILE A 92 -5.51 9.01 -15.59
N THR A 93 -5.37 7.69 -15.78
CA THR A 93 -5.80 7.02 -17.00
C THR A 93 -7.31 6.76 -17.03
N THR A 94 -7.99 6.63 -15.88
CA THR A 94 -9.42 6.24 -15.88
C THR A 94 -10.22 6.55 -14.60
N ASN A 95 -9.62 6.67 -13.41
CA ASN A 95 -10.37 6.84 -12.16
C ASN A 95 -9.91 8.11 -11.42
N PHE A 96 -10.75 9.14 -11.39
CA PHE A 96 -10.49 10.35 -10.63
C PHE A 96 -11.07 10.25 -9.23
N ASP A 97 -10.41 10.86 -8.26
CA ASP A 97 -10.84 10.88 -6.86
C ASP A 97 -11.14 9.46 -6.31
N SER A 98 -10.24 8.51 -6.63
CA SER A 98 -10.56 7.09 -6.62
C SER A 98 -10.25 6.44 -5.27
N SER A 99 -11.31 6.04 -4.56
CA SER A 99 -11.23 5.24 -3.33
C SER A 99 -10.38 3.97 -3.48
N PRO A 100 -10.63 3.07 -4.45
CA PRO A 100 -9.88 1.82 -4.52
C PRO A 100 -8.41 2.00 -4.93
N ASP A 101 -8.10 2.93 -5.84
CA ASP A 101 -6.71 3.25 -6.20
C ASP A 101 -5.94 3.85 -5.01
N THR A 102 -6.62 4.66 -4.20
CA THR A 102 -6.11 5.14 -2.92
C THR A 102 -5.92 4.00 -1.93
N GLY A 103 -6.84 3.03 -1.90
CA GLY A 103 -6.73 1.83 -1.08
C GLY A 103 -5.48 1.01 -1.40
N PHE A 104 -5.11 0.86 -2.68
CA PHE A 104 -3.85 0.22 -3.06
C PHE A 104 -2.63 0.95 -2.51
N LEU A 105 -2.61 2.28 -2.63
CA LEU A 105 -1.54 3.12 -2.10
C LEU A 105 -1.44 2.97 -0.57
N VAL A 106 -2.54 3.16 0.16
CA VAL A 106 -2.58 3.06 1.63
C VAL A 106 -2.14 1.69 2.11
N LYS A 107 -2.65 0.62 1.48
CA LYS A 107 -2.25 -0.77 1.77
C LYS A 107 -0.75 -1.00 1.56
N ALA A 108 -0.12 -0.31 0.63
CA ALA A 108 1.31 -0.43 0.38
C ALA A 108 2.15 0.28 1.46
N ILE A 109 1.76 1.49 1.88
CA ILE A 109 2.56 2.31 2.80
C ILE A 109 2.28 2.04 4.29
N ALA A 110 1.11 1.52 4.65
CA ALA A 110 0.76 1.28 6.05
C ALA A 110 1.72 0.32 6.79
N PRO A 111 2.18 -0.81 6.20
CA PRO A 111 3.19 -1.66 6.83
C PRO A 111 4.50 -0.94 7.12
N VAL A 112 4.89 0.03 6.27
CA VAL A 112 6.09 0.86 6.50
C VAL A 112 5.89 1.76 7.71
N VAL A 113 4.73 2.41 7.86
CA VAL A 113 4.45 3.23 9.04
C VAL A 113 4.54 2.40 10.31
N ARG A 114 4.00 1.18 10.29
CA ARG A 114 4.10 0.25 11.41
C ARG A 114 5.55 -0.11 11.73
N ALA A 115 6.34 -0.47 10.73
CA ALA A 115 7.75 -0.82 10.91
C ALA A 115 8.59 0.37 11.38
N ALA A 116 8.39 1.56 10.81
CA ALA A 116 9.10 2.78 11.19
C ALA A 116 8.87 3.18 12.65
N ARG A 117 7.68 2.91 13.21
CA ARG A 117 7.37 3.14 14.64
C ARG A 117 8.15 2.21 15.59
N LEU A 118 8.74 1.13 15.08
CA LEU A 118 9.53 0.17 15.88
C LEU A 118 11.03 0.49 15.86
N VAL A 119 11.47 1.43 15.02
CA VAL A 119 12.87 1.83 14.89
C VAL A 119 13.13 3.07 15.74
N ASP A 120 14.11 3.00 16.63
CA ASP A 120 14.53 4.13 17.47
C ASP A 120 15.48 5.08 16.72
N ASP A 121 14.91 5.83 15.77
CA ASP A 121 15.62 6.80 14.95
C ASP A 121 14.74 8.04 14.66
N ASP A 122 15.38 9.21 14.56
CA ASP A 122 14.69 10.47 14.28
C ASP A 122 14.05 10.48 12.89
N GLY A 123 14.74 9.96 11.88
CA GLY A 123 14.24 9.87 10.52
C GLY A 123 13.16 8.80 10.38
N ALA A 124 13.24 7.68 11.10
CA ALA A 124 12.17 6.69 11.16
C ALA A 124 10.87 7.28 11.74
N ARG A 125 10.99 8.10 12.81
CA ARG A 125 9.85 8.86 13.34
C ARG A 125 9.26 9.83 12.30
N GLN A 126 10.10 10.51 11.53
CA GLN A 126 9.64 11.36 10.42
C GLN A 126 8.93 10.54 9.32
N VAL A 127 9.47 9.40 8.91
CA VAL A 127 8.85 8.49 7.92
C VAL A 127 7.45 8.07 8.38
N ALA A 128 7.32 7.64 9.65
CA ALA A 128 6.03 7.26 10.23
C ALA A 128 5.04 8.43 10.24
N GLU A 129 5.49 9.65 10.56
CA GLU A 129 4.66 10.85 10.57
C GLU A 129 4.16 11.22 9.16
N VAL A 130 5.08 11.33 8.19
CA VAL A 130 4.73 11.84 6.85
C VAL A 130 3.88 10.86 6.06
N LEU A 131 4.15 9.56 6.13
CA LEU A 131 3.33 8.53 5.50
C LEU A 131 2.02 8.36 6.26
N GLY A 132 2.04 8.44 7.59
CA GLY A 132 0.85 8.38 8.43
C GLY A 132 -0.15 9.52 8.14
N GLU A 133 0.34 10.72 7.82
CA GLU A 133 -0.52 11.83 7.39
C GLU A 133 -1.21 11.57 6.05
N ILE A 134 -0.54 10.95 5.08
CA ILE A 134 -1.16 10.50 3.83
C ILE A 134 -2.28 9.49 4.11
N ILE A 135 -2.03 8.50 4.98
CA ILE A 135 -3.03 7.49 5.36
C ILE A 135 -4.24 8.17 6.01
N ARG A 136 -4.04 8.97 7.07
CA ARG A 136 -5.13 9.61 7.81
C ARG A 136 -5.99 10.51 6.92
N THR A 137 -5.37 11.23 5.99
CA THR A 137 -6.10 12.11 5.08
C THR A 137 -6.86 11.33 4.00
N ALA A 138 -6.41 10.14 3.62
CA ALA A 138 -7.06 9.30 2.62
C ALA A 138 -8.31 8.55 3.13
N VAL A 139 -8.35 8.19 4.42
CA VAL A 139 -9.46 7.38 5.00
C VAL A 139 -10.85 7.97 4.73
N PRO A 140 -11.13 9.27 4.97
CA PRO A 140 -12.46 9.82 4.72
C PRO A 140 -12.95 9.63 3.28
N GLY A 141 -12.05 9.71 2.30
CA GLY A 141 -12.35 9.44 0.90
C GLY A 141 -12.60 7.95 0.62
N MET A 142 -11.77 7.06 1.18
CA MET A 142 -11.95 5.61 1.05
C MET A 142 -13.27 5.11 1.66
N LEU A 143 -13.71 5.69 2.78
CA LEU A 143 -14.99 5.33 3.41
C LEU A 143 -16.21 5.67 2.54
N LYS A 144 -16.11 6.71 1.70
CA LYS A 144 -17.24 7.24 0.92
C LYS A 144 -17.24 6.78 -0.54
N GLY A 145 -16.07 6.50 -1.11
CA GLY A 145 -15.91 6.35 -2.57
C GLY A 145 -16.22 4.95 -3.14
N GLY A 146 -16.51 3.95 -2.29
CA GLY A 146 -16.83 2.59 -2.74
C GLY A 146 -15.71 1.92 -3.53
N PHE A 147 -16.04 0.90 -4.33
CA PHE A 147 -15.10 0.11 -5.13
C PHE A 147 -15.60 -0.14 -6.55
N HIS A 148 -14.67 -0.33 -7.51
CA HIS A 148 -15.03 -0.53 -8.94
C HIS A 148 -15.14 -2.00 -9.39
N THR A 149 -14.47 -2.93 -8.70
CA THR A 149 -14.39 -4.35 -9.06
C THR A 149 -14.36 -5.22 -7.79
N PRO A 150 -14.59 -6.54 -7.87
CA PRO A 150 -14.58 -7.40 -6.68
C PRO A 150 -13.29 -7.33 -5.84
N ASN A 151 -12.09 -7.44 -6.44
CA ASN A 151 -10.83 -7.37 -5.68
C ASN A 151 -10.67 -6.06 -4.90
N HIS A 152 -11.18 -4.94 -5.43
CA HIS A 152 -11.09 -3.64 -4.78
C HIS A 152 -11.76 -3.63 -3.40
N ARG A 153 -12.81 -4.43 -3.21
CA ARG A 153 -13.45 -4.60 -1.89
C ARG A 153 -12.44 -5.11 -0.85
N TRP A 154 -11.65 -6.12 -1.21
CA TRP A 154 -10.63 -6.69 -0.32
C TRP A 154 -9.47 -5.73 -0.14
N VAL A 155 -9.09 -4.98 -1.18
CA VAL A 155 -8.09 -3.92 -1.09
C VAL A 155 -8.50 -2.86 -0.07
N LEU A 156 -9.74 -2.36 -0.13
CA LEU A 156 -10.28 -1.38 0.82
C LEU A 156 -10.41 -1.96 2.23
N SER A 157 -10.88 -3.20 2.34
CA SER A 157 -10.95 -3.90 3.63
C SER A 157 -9.57 -3.94 4.30
N ALA A 158 -8.51 -4.27 3.55
CA ALA A 158 -7.15 -4.26 4.05
C ALA A 158 -6.63 -2.86 4.39
N ALA A 159 -6.82 -1.89 3.49
CA ALA A 159 -6.34 -0.53 3.67
C ALA A 159 -6.98 0.15 4.88
N LEU A 160 -8.30 0.04 5.04
CA LEU A 160 -9.03 0.57 6.18
C LEU A 160 -8.65 -0.15 7.47
N SER A 161 -8.56 -1.48 7.47
CA SER A 161 -8.16 -2.23 8.67
C SER A 161 -6.76 -1.83 9.16
N LEU A 162 -5.79 -1.75 8.25
CA LEU A 162 -4.43 -1.27 8.58
C LEU A 162 -4.43 0.18 9.07
N SER A 163 -5.30 1.03 8.52
CA SER A 163 -5.43 2.42 8.97
C SER A 163 -5.96 2.50 10.39
N LEU A 164 -6.98 1.71 10.72
CA LEU A 164 -7.58 1.64 12.07
C LEU A 164 -6.63 1.02 13.10
N GLU A 165 -5.82 0.03 12.71
CA GLU A 165 -4.74 -0.51 13.56
C GLU A 165 -3.71 0.58 13.89
N LEU A 166 -3.31 1.40 12.90
CA LEU A 166 -2.34 2.47 13.08
C LEU A 166 -2.90 3.70 13.80
N PHE A 167 -4.19 3.97 13.66
CA PHE A 167 -4.90 5.15 14.15
C PHE A 167 -6.29 4.75 14.70
N PRO A 168 -6.36 4.24 15.94
CA PRO A 168 -7.59 3.67 16.51
C PRO A 168 -8.72 4.69 16.76
N ASP A 169 -8.41 5.98 16.70
CA ASP A 169 -9.34 7.10 16.83
C ASP A 169 -10.11 7.40 15.53
N MET A 170 -9.76 6.75 14.43
CA MET A 170 -10.43 6.94 13.15
C MET A 170 -11.71 6.11 13.04
N ASP A 171 -12.73 6.66 12.38
CA ASP A 171 -13.91 5.91 11.98
C ASP A 171 -13.59 4.98 10.80
N GLY A 172 -14.33 3.87 10.69
CA GLY A 172 -14.26 3.01 9.50
C GLY A 172 -14.52 1.54 9.73
N LEU A 173 -14.53 1.08 10.99
CA LEU A 173 -14.76 -0.33 11.30
C LEU A 173 -16.10 -0.82 10.74
N GLU A 174 -17.16 -0.01 10.80
CA GLU A 174 -18.47 -0.37 10.24
C GLU A 174 -18.39 -0.65 8.73
N VAL A 175 -17.66 0.16 7.97
CA VAL A 175 -17.49 -0.04 6.51
C VAL A 175 -16.69 -1.32 6.23
N VAL A 176 -15.66 -1.60 7.04
CA VAL A 176 -14.92 -2.87 6.94
C VAL A 176 -15.84 -4.06 7.21
N GLU A 177 -16.65 -4.01 8.28
CA GLU A 177 -17.60 -5.09 8.59
C GLU A 177 -18.66 -5.25 7.50
N GLN A 178 -19.14 -4.16 6.89
CA GLN A 178 -20.07 -4.22 5.76
C GLN A 178 -19.46 -4.97 4.57
N TYR A 179 -18.20 -4.69 4.21
CA TYR A 179 -17.52 -5.41 3.14
C TYR A 179 -17.29 -6.89 3.46
N LEU A 180 -16.93 -7.22 4.71
CA LEU A 180 -16.72 -8.61 5.14
C LEU A 180 -18.04 -9.39 5.26
N ALA A 181 -19.15 -8.73 5.59
CA ALA A 181 -20.48 -9.33 5.71
C ALA A 181 -21.02 -9.85 4.37
N GLU A 182 -20.52 -9.33 3.24
CA GLU A 182 -20.86 -9.84 1.90
C GLU A 182 -20.28 -11.23 1.60
N THR A 183 -19.49 -11.79 2.52
CA THR A 183 -18.70 -13.02 2.39
C THR A 183 -17.61 -12.93 1.32
N ILE A 184 -16.56 -13.74 1.47
CA ILE A 184 -15.45 -13.74 0.52
C ILE A 184 -15.89 -14.46 -0.76
N ASP A 185 -15.75 -13.79 -1.90
CA ASP A 185 -16.25 -14.22 -3.21
C ASP A 185 -15.33 -15.25 -3.88
N ILE A 186 -15.17 -16.39 -3.22
CA ILE A 186 -14.33 -17.52 -3.63
C ILE A 186 -15.18 -18.79 -3.82
N ASN A 187 -14.90 -19.56 -4.86
CA ASN A 187 -15.59 -20.82 -5.12
C ASN A 187 -14.98 -22.00 -4.33
N ALA A 188 -15.57 -23.20 -4.49
CA ALA A 188 -15.11 -24.41 -3.80
C ALA A 188 -13.69 -24.84 -4.22
N ASP A 189 -13.28 -24.54 -5.44
CA ASP A 189 -11.96 -24.86 -6.00
C ASP A 189 -10.87 -23.87 -5.56
N GLY A 190 -11.23 -22.79 -4.84
CA GLY A 190 -10.29 -21.76 -4.40
C GLY A 190 -10.09 -20.61 -5.40
N GLU A 191 -10.94 -20.49 -6.41
CA GLU A 191 -10.86 -19.42 -7.41
C GLU A 191 -11.75 -18.24 -7.00
N TYR A 192 -11.19 -17.02 -7.02
CA TYR A 192 -11.96 -15.79 -6.79
C TYR A 192 -12.81 -15.43 -8.02
N THR A 193 -13.84 -14.60 -7.85
CA THR A 193 -14.79 -14.24 -8.93
C THR A 193 -14.11 -13.71 -10.19
N GLU A 194 -13.02 -12.95 -10.07
CA GLU A 194 -12.34 -12.34 -11.22
C GLU A 194 -11.42 -13.30 -12.00
N ARG A 195 -11.22 -14.53 -11.52
CA ARG A 195 -10.54 -15.61 -12.26
C ARG A 195 -9.19 -15.21 -12.85
N SER A 196 -8.32 -14.64 -12.02
CA SER A 196 -7.04 -14.06 -12.46
C SER A 196 -5.89 -14.62 -11.64
N ALA A 197 -5.48 -15.85 -11.99
CA ALA A 197 -4.47 -16.64 -11.29
C ALA A 197 -3.17 -15.86 -10.97
N GLY A 198 -2.65 -15.10 -11.93
CA GLY A 198 -1.41 -14.33 -11.74
C GLY A 198 -1.58 -12.87 -11.28
N GLY A 199 -2.79 -12.31 -11.39
CA GLY A 199 -3.04 -10.88 -11.16
C GLY A 199 -3.90 -10.64 -9.93
N TYR A 200 -5.21 -10.72 -10.10
CA TYR A 200 -6.16 -10.35 -9.05
C TYR A 200 -6.20 -11.35 -7.90
N ASN A 201 -5.92 -12.63 -8.13
CA ASN A 201 -5.85 -13.62 -7.06
C ASN A 201 -4.76 -13.26 -6.04
N ALA A 202 -3.58 -12.85 -6.51
CA ALA A 202 -2.50 -12.37 -5.65
C ALA A 202 -2.89 -11.10 -4.88
N ILE A 203 -3.66 -10.20 -5.51
CA ILE A 203 -4.18 -8.98 -4.86
C ILE A 203 -5.18 -9.35 -3.75
N CYS A 204 -6.14 -10.24 -4.01
CA CYS A 204 -7.09 -10.73 -3.02
C CYS A 204 -6.37 -11.40 -1.85
N ASN A 205 -5.47 -12.34 -2.14
CA ASN A 205 -4.68 -13.06 -1.14
C ASN A 205 -3.91 -12.10 -0.22
N ARG A 206 -3.18 -11.14 -0.80
CA ARG A 206 -2.40 -10.17 -0.03
C ARG A 206 -3.31 -9.28 0.82
N SER A 207 -4.45 -8.87 0.29
CA SER A 207 -5.35 -7.95 0.98
C SER A 207 -6.07 -8.65 2.14
N LEU A 208 -6.60 -9.86 1.92
CA LEU A 208 -7.22 -10.66 2.98
C LEU A 208 -6.21 -11.06 4.06
N ARG A 209 -4.97 -11.41 3.70
CA ARG A 209 -3.90 -11.68 4.67
C ARG A 209 -3.61 -10.47 5.56
N LEU A 210 -3.52 -9.28 4.98
CA LEU A 210 -3.29 -8.03 5.74
C LEU A 210 -4.48 -7.67 6.62
N ALA A 211 -5.72 -7.84 6.13
CA ALA A 211 -6.93 -7.62 6.91
C ALA A 211 -7.04 -8.62 8.08
N ALA A 212 -6.70 -9.90 7.85
CA ALA A 212 -6.67 -10.92 8.89
C ALA A 212 -5.77 -10.53 10.07
N GLU A 213 -4.58 -10.02 9.74
CA GLU A 213 -3.59 -9.56 10.71
C GLU A 213 -4.09 -8.32 11.46
N ALA A 214 -4.50 -7.28 10.75
CA ALA A 214 -4.91 -6.00 11.33
C ALA A 214 -6.18 -6.09 12.19
N LEU A 215 -7.13 -6.96 11.82
CA LEU A 215 -8.38 -7.18 12.56
C LEU A 215 -8.29 -8.30 13.59
N ASN A 216 -7.16 -9.02 13.67
CA ASN A 216 -7.02 -10.25 14.44
C ASN A 216 -8.13 -11.29 14.10
N ARG A 217 -8.37 -11.49 12.80
CA ARG A 217 -9.41 -12.37 12.23
C ARG A 217 -8.79 -13.47 11.36
N PRO A 218 -8.22 -14.54 11.97
CA PRO A 218 -7.51 -15.59 11.25
C PRO A 218 -8.37 -16.37 10.25
N GLU A 219 -9.70 -16.35 10.40
CA GLU A 219 -10.65 -16.94 9.46
C GLU A 219 -10.56 -16.33 8.05
N LEU A 220 -10.10 -15.08 7.92
CA LEU A 220 -9.86 -14.45 6.62
C LEU A 220 -8.68 -15.09 5.85
N LEU A 221 -7.89 -15.95 6.49
CA LEU A 221 -6.83 -16.72 5.84
C LEU A 221 -7.32 -17.99 5.16
N GLU A 222 -8.51 -18.49 5.49
CA GLU A 222 -9.09 -19.68 4.83
C GLU A 222 -9.23 -19.53 3.30
N PRO A 223 -9.85 -18.46 2.75
CA PRO A 223 -9.89 -18.25 1.31
C PRO A 223 -8.49 -18.11 0.68
N VAL A 224 -7.55 -17.48 1.41
CA VAL A 224 -6.16 -17.33 0.95
C VAL A 224 -5.48 -18.70 0.79
N ARG A 225 -5.64 -19.58 1.78
CA ARG A 225 -5.08 -20.94 1.72
C ARG A 225 -5.65 -21.74 0.55
N LYS A 226 -6.97 -21.70 0.35
CA LYS A 226 -7.63 -22.38 -0.78
C LYS A 226 -7.10 -21.89 -2.13
N ASN A 227 -6.95 -20.58 -2.29
CA ASN A 227 -6.45 -20.03 -3.56
C ASN A 227 -4.96 -20.35 -3.80
N LEU A 228 -4.13 -20.36 -2.75
CA LEU A 228 -2.73 -20.74 -2.86
C LEU A 228 -2.57 -22.23 -3.20
N ASP A 229 -3.43 -23.10 -2.64
CA ASP A 229 -3.49 -24.53 -2.97
C ASP A 229 -3.84 -24.74 -4.44
N LEU A 230 -4.91 -24.08 -4.93
CA LEU A 230 -5.27 -24.08 -6.34
C LEU A 230 -4.09 -23.64 -7.23
N SER A 231 -3.48 -22.50 -6.89
CA SER A 231 -2.38 -21.91 -7.66
C SER A 231 -1.13 -22.78 -7.69
N HIS A 232 -0.91 -23.59 -6.65
CA HIS A 232 0.20 -24.56 -6.61
C HIS A 232 -0.03 -25.75 -7.55
N HIS A 233 -1.29 -26.05 -7.89
CA HIS A 233 -1.69 -27.16 -8.74
C HIS A 233 -1.96 -26.77 -10.20
N MET A 234 -1.87 -25.49 -10.54
CA MET A 234 -1.96 -24.96 -11.91
C MET A 234 -0.57 -24.84 -12.56
#